data_AF-A0A1Y5IDE2-F1
#
_entry.id   AF-A0A1Y5IDE2-F1
#
_cell.length_a   1.000
_cell.length_b   1.000
_cell.length_c   1.000
_cell.angle_alpha   90.00
_cell.angle_beta   90.00
_cell.angle_gamma   90.00
#
_symmetry.space_group_name_H-M   'P 1'
#
loop_
_entity.id
_entity.type
_entity.pdbx_description
1 polymer ?
#
loop_
_entity_poly.entity_id
_entity_poly.type
_entity_poly.pdbx_seq_one_letter_code
_entity_poly.pdbx_strand_id
1 'polypeptide(L)'
;GAGGDVVVEAGSGDAGKGGELHLRGGTSNRGMGGDVIIDAGDSTTQNSSYEGVIHIGPTSASFVRVGESANKQVKTDVFGDLTVHGNLLTTNDLVYASTYTSYVQVSTTQDGMFQQEVRAPAVTGLDA
;
A
#
# COMPACT_ATOMS: atom_id res chain seq x y z
N GLY A 1 -25.98 17.54 -17.27
CA GLY A 1 -25.32 18.66 -16.60
C GLY A 1 -24.10 18.13 -15.90
N ALA A 2 -23.02 18.91 -15.81
CA ALA A 2 -21.88 18.53 -14.98
C ALA A 2 -22.28 18.61 -13.49
N GLY A 3 -21.79 17.68 -12.67
CA GLY A 3 -21.86 17.80 -11.22
C GLY A 3 -21.00 18.97 -10.74
N GLY A 4 -21.31 19.52 -9.57
CA GLY A 4 -20.45 20.51 -8.90
C GLY A 4 -19.47 19.84 -7.94
N ASP A 5 -18.39 20.56 -7.62
CA ASP A 5 -17.34 20.06 -6.71
C ASP A 5 -17.68 20.34 -5.24
N VAL A 6 -17.25 19.44 -4.36
CA VAL A 6 -17.24 19.63 -2.90
C VAL A 6 -15.80 19.55 -2.42
N VAL A 7 -15.35 20.58 -1.73
CA VAL A 7 -13.98 20.68 -1.21
C VAL A 7 -14.01 20.73 0.32
N VAL A 8 -13.21 19.86 0.95
CA VAL A 8 -13.03 19.81 2.41
C VAL A 8 -11.55 19.96 2.71
N GLU A 9 -11.18 21.03 3.38
CA GLU A 9 -9.79 21.40 3.66
C GLU A 9 -9.62 21.75 5.14
N ALA A 10 -8.46 21.40 5.69
CA ALA A 10 -8.04 21.91 6.99
C ALA A 10 -7.30 23.25 6.79
N GLY A 11 -7.46 24.20 7.72
CA GLY A 11 -6.86 25.53 7.62
C GLY A 11 -5.33 25.52 7.66
N SER A 12 -4.68 26.61 7.25
CA SER A 12 -3.23 26.79 7.40
C SER A 12 -2.85 27.37 8.76
N GLY A 13 -1.58 27.21 9.15
CA GLY A 13 -1.01 27.85 10.34
C GLY A 13 0.34 28.48 9.98
N ASP A 14 0.50 29.77 10.28
CA ASP A 14 1.69 30.53 9.86
C ASP A 14 2.85 30.43 10.86
N ALA A 15 2.54 30.35 12.16
CA ALA A 15 3.53 30.25 13.24
C ALA A 15 3.52 28.87 13.94
N GLY A 16 2.48 28.07 13.69
CA GLY A 16 2.25 26.77 14.32
C GLY A 16 1.96 25.69 13.28
N LYS A 17 1.58 24.49 13.73
CA LYS A 17 1.12 23.44 12.82
C LYS A 17 -0.12 23.93 12.06
N GLY A 18 -0.21 23.62 10.77
CA GLY A 18 -1.46 23.74 10.03
C GLY A 18 -2.55 22.84 10.62
N GLY A 19 -3.76 22.99 10.10
CA GLY A 19 -4.91 22.19 10.45
C GLY A 19 -4.74 20.73 10.03
N GLU A 20 -5.46 19.86 10.73
CA GLU A 20 -5.48 18.42 10.46
C GLU A 20 -6.90 17.98 10.14
N LEU A 21 -7.03 17.06 9.19
CA LEU A 21 -8.31 16.44 8.84
C LEU A 21 -8.31 14.98 9.32
N HIS A 22 -9.24 14.65 10.22
CA HIS A 22 -9.41 13.30 10.76
C HIS A 22 -10.65 12.65 10.19
N LEU A 23 -10.49 11.57 9.41
CA LEU A 23 -11.58 10.71 8.98
C LEU A 23 -11.46 9.38 9.71
N ARG A 24 -12.49 9.04 10.51
CA ARG A 24 -12.49 7.83 11.32
C ARG A 24 -13.91 7.27 11.41
N GLY A 25 -14.03 5.96 11.28
CA GLY A 25 -15.28 5.27 11.54
C GLY A 25 -15.59 5.24 13.04
N GLY A 26 -16.87 5.15 13.39
CA GLY A 26 -17.31 5.15 14.78
C GLY A 26 -16.85 3.91 15.55
N THR A 27 -16.68 4.01 16.86
CA THR A 27 -16.37 2.85 17.71
C THR A 27 -17.66 2.26 18.31
N SER A 28 -17.74 0.94 18.43
CA SER A 28 -18.83 0.27 19.16
C SER A 28 -18.29 -0.64 20.24
N ASN A 29 -18.87 -0.58 21.44
CA ASN A 29 -18.49 -1.40 22.59
C ASN A 29 -19.26 -2.74 22.65
N ARG A 30 -20.28 -2.91 21.81
CA ARG A 30 -21.19 -4.07 21.82
C ARG A 30 -21.35 -4.72 20.45
N GLY A 31 -20.74 -4.15 19.41
CA GLY A 31 -20.86 -4.61 18.03
C GLY A 31 -19.65 -4.15 17.21
N MET A 32 -19.80 -4.13 15.89
CA MET A 32 -18.75 -3.67 14.97
C MET A 32 -18.61 -2.14 15.04
N GLY A 33 -17.37 -1.65 14.95
CA GLY A 33 -17.14 -0.23 14.63
C GLY A 33 -17.66 0.11 13.23
N GLY A 34 -17.70 1.40 12.90
CA GLY A 34 -18.00 1.86 11.56
C GLY A 34 -16.77 1.78 10.67
N ASP A 35 -17.00 1.55 9.39
CA ASP A 35 -15.98 1.60 8.35
C ASP A 35 -15.84 3.02 7.80
N VAL A 36 -14.66 3.32 7.25
CA VAL A 36 -14.46 4.45 6.34
C VAL A 36 -14.25 3.87 4.96
N ILE A 37 -15.16 4.19 4.04
CA ILE A 37 -15.08 3.74 2.64
C ILE A 37 -14.80 4.99 1.81
N ILE A 38 -13.72 4.93 1.02
CA ILE A 38 -13.35 5.96 0.05
C ILE A 38 -13.38 5.27 -1.30
N ASP A 39 -14.23 5.77 -2.18
CA ASP A 39 -14.43 5.23 -3.52
C ASP A 39 -14.46 6.37 -4.53
N ALA A 40 -13.96 6.12 -5.73
CA ALA A 40 -14.01 7.07 -6.82
C ALA A 40 -15.18 6.73 -7.75
N GLY A 41 -15.76 7.76 -8.39
CA GLY A 41 -16.92 7.57 -9.25
C GLY A 41 -16.61 6.74 -10.49
N ASP A 42 -17.55 5.89 -10.90
CA ASP A 42 -17.48 5.13 -12.16
C ASP A 42 -18.01 5.96 -13.36
N SER A 43 -17.62 5.57 -14.58
CA SER A 43 -18.16 6.07 -15.83
C SER A 43 -19.15 5.10 -16.47
N THR A 44 -20.38 5.58 -16.69
CA THR A 44 -21.43 4.81 -17.38
C THR A 44 -21.12 4.50 -18.85
N THR A 45 -20.04 5.07 -19.41
CA THR A 45 -19.64 4.81 -20.80
C THR A 45 -18.82 3.54 -20.96
N GLN A 46 -18.51 2.81 -19.88
CA GLN A 46 -17.63 1.63 -19.88
C GLN A 46 -16.23 1.91 -20.43
N ASN A 47 -15.77 3.16 -20.34
CA ASN A 47 -14.42 3.54 -20.71
C ASN A 47 -13.67 3.92 -19.45
N SER A 48 -12.71 3.08 -19.05
CA SER A 48 -11.94 3.23 -17.82
C SER A 48 -11.10 4.52 -17.77
N SER A 49 -10.82 5.15 -18.91
CA SER A 49 -10.15 6.47 -18.93
C SER A 49 -11.03 7.60 -18.38
N TYR A 50 -12.31 7.35 -18.14
CA TYR A 50 -13.25 8.30 -17.56
C TYR A 50 -13.67 7.93 -16.12
N GLU A 51 -13.14 6.84 -15.56
CA GLU A 51 -13.32 6.52 -14.15
C GLU A 51 -12.58 7.53 -13.27
N GLY A 52 -13.14 7.79 -12.09
CA GLY A 52 -12.50 8.62 -11.08
C GLY A 52 -11.28 7.92 -10.49
N VAL A 53 -10.32 8.71 -10.01
CA VAL A 53 -9.11 8.19 -9.36
C VAL A 53 -8.98 8.79 -7.96
N ILE A 54 -8.58 7.96 -7.00
CA ILE A 54 -8.20 8.43 -5.66
C ILE A 54 -6.71 8.81 -5.70
N HIS A 55 -6.41 10.10 -5.61
CA HIS A 55 -5.03 10.58 -5.45
C HIS A 55 -4.71 10.80 -3.96
N ILE A 56 -3.65 10.15 -3.46
CA ILE A 56 -3.22 10.28 -2.06
C ILE A 56 -1.81 10.89 -2.02
N GLY A 57 -1.68 12.00 -1.30
CA GLY A 57 -0.43 12.76 -1.19
C GLY A 57 0.16 13.35 -2.49
N PRO A 58 -0.64 13.78 -3.50
CA PRO A 58 -0.11 14.08 -4.84
C PRO A 58 0.73 15.36 -4.97
N THR A 59 0.76 16.26 -3.97
CA THR A 59 1.36 17.61 -4.13
C THR A 59 2.43 17.98 -3.11
N SER A 60 2.22 17.68 -1.82
CA SER A 60 3.12 18.18 -0.76
C SER A 60 3.44 17.15 0.32
N ALA A 61 2.94 15.91 0.21
CA ALA A 61 3.17 14.90 1.24
C ALA A 61 4.61 14.39 1.17
N SER A 62 5.31 14.37 2.31
CA SER A 62 6.66 13.79 2.37
C SER A 62 6.64 12.25 2.35
N PHE A 63 5.56 11.64 2.84
CA PHE A 63 5.32 10.20 2.79
C PHE A 63 3.83 9.93 3.05
N VAL A 64 3.37 8.73 2.69
CA VAL A 64 2.07 8.17 3.08
C VAL A 64 2.35 6.95 3.96
N ARG A 65 1.75 6.89 5.15
CA ARG A 65 1.82 5.71 6.03
C ARG A 65 0.47 5.02 6.04
N VAL A 66 0.49 3.70 5.89
CA VAL A 66 -0.71 2.86 5.87
C VAL A 66 -0.47 1.68 6.81
N GLY A 67 -1.48 1.33 7.61
CA GLY A 67 -1.38 0.17 8.51
C GLY A 67 -0.40 0.35 9.68
N GLU A 68 -0.13 1.59 10.12
CA GLU A 68 0.74 1.83 11.27
C GLU A 68 -0.06 1.73 12.59
N SER A 69 0.42 0.92 13.54
CA SER A 69 -0.13 0.89 14.91
C SER A 69 0.98 0.61 15.93
N ALA A 70 0.93 1.35 17.05
CA ALA A 70 1.91 1.21 18.12
C ALA A 70 1.76 -0.10 18.92
N ASN A 71 0.60 -0.76 18.84
CA ASN A 71 0.24 -1.85 19.77
C ASN A 71 0.04 -3.20 19.09
N LYS A 72 0.00 -3.24 17.76
CA LYS A 72 -0.21 -4.48 17.00
C LYS A 72 0.21 -4.31 15.54
N GLN A 73 0.46 -5.42 14.87
CA GLN A 73 0.52 -5.42 13.41
C GLN A 73 -0.86 -5.08 12.83
N VAL A 74 -0.91 -4.20 11.85
CA VAL A 74 -2.11 -3.98 11.04
C VAL A 74 -1.95 -4.77 9.76
N LYS A 75 -2.90 -5.67 9.50
CA LYS A 75 -2.98 -6.33 8.20
C LYS A 75 -3.47 -5.32 7.17
N THR A 76 -2.73 -5.17 6.08
CA THR A 76 -3.12 -4.34 4.95
C THR A 76 -3.13 -5.21 3.71
N ASP A 77 -4.29 -5.32 3.08
CA ASP A 77 -4.49 -6.10 1.87
C ASP A 77 -4.66 -5.13 0.68
N VAL A 78 -3.96 -5.41 -0.43
CA VAL A 78 -4.13 -4.71 -1.71
C VAL A 78 -4.59 -5.75 -2.72
N PHE A 79 -5.74 -5.49 -3.34
CA PHE A 79 -6.31 -6.37 -4.36
C PHE A 79 -6.09 -5.76 -5.75
N GLY A 80 -5.82 -6.62 -6.73
CA GLY A 80 -5.50 -6.20 -8.11
C GLY A 80 -4.01 -5.98 -8.34
N ASP A 81 -3.71 -5.28 -9.43
CA ASP A 81 -2.33 -5.00 -9.84
C ASP A 81 -1.72 -3.88 -9.00
N LEU A 82 -0.46 -4.04 -8.61
CA LEU A 82 0.33 -3.01 -7.92
C LEU A 82 1.52 -2.61 -8.80
N THR A 83 1.58 -1.33 -9.18
CA THR A 83 2.73 -0.75 -9.89
C THR A 83 3.44 0.27 -8.99
N VAL A 84 4.75 0.13 -8.84
CA VAL A 84 5.60 1.07 -8.08
C VAL A 84 6.54 1.77 -9.06
N HIS A 85 6.37 3.08 -9.19
CA HIS A 85 7.29 3.93 -9.95
C HIS A 85 8.42 4.39 -9.03
N GLY A 86 9.48 3.61 -8.92
CA GLY A 86 10.64 3.90 -8.08
C GLY A 86 11.14 2.67 -7.33
N ASN A 87 11.71 2.89 -6.14
CA ASN A 87 12.26 1.81 -5.33
C ASN A 87 11.17 1.19 -4.44
N LEU A 88 11.20 -0.14 -4.32
CA LEU A 88 10.48 -0.90 -3.30
C LEU A 88 11.48 -1.36 -2.24
N LEU A 89 11.30 -0.96 -0.99
CA LEU A 89 12.12 -1.40 0.15
C LEU A 89 11.24 -2.18 1.13
N THR A 90 11.61 -3.43 1.39
CA THR A 90 11.04 -4.26 2.45
C THR A 90 12.09 -4.41 3.56
N THR A 91 11.70 -4.16 4.81
CA THR A 91 12.60 -4.25 5.98
C THR A 91 12.68 -5.65 6.59
N ASN A 92 11.76 -6.52 6.20
CA ASN A 92 11.65 -7.92 6.62
C ASN A 92 11.57 -8.79 5.36
N ASP A 93 10.78 -9.84 5.40
CA ASP A 93 10.66 -10.78 4.30
C ASP A 93 9.66 -10.29 3.25
N LEU A 94 9.99 -10.54 1.98
CA LEU A 94 9.07 -10.43 0.85
C LEU A 94 8.77 -11.84 0.36
N VAL A 95 7.52 -12.28 0.54
CA VAL A 95 7.06 -13.62 0.16
C VAL A 95 6.08 -13.52 -0.99
N TYR A 96 6.37 -14.21 -2.09
CA TYR A 96 5.47 -14.34 -3.23
C TYR A 96 4.75 -15.67 -3.15
N ALA A 97 3.44 -15.62 -2.89
CA ALA A 97 2.57 -16.79 -2.91
C ALA A 97 1.52 -16.59 -4.00
N SER A 98 1.38 -17.57 -4.89
CA SER A 98 0.36 -17.56 -5.94
C SER A 98 -0.28 -18.93 -6.02
N THR A 99 -1.60 -18.93 -6.18
CA THR A 99 -2.37 -20.15 -6.48
C THR A 99 -2.37 -20.46 -7.98
N TYR A 100 -2.02 -19.49 -8.82
CA TYR A 100 -2.19 -19.56 -10.27
C TYR A 100 -0.88 -19.65 -11.07
N THR A 101 0.24 -19.25 -10.46
CA THR A 101 1.54 -19.21 -11.13
C THR A 101 2.63 -19.75 -10.22
N SER A 102 3.56 -20.51 -10.81
CA SER A 102 4.63 -21.18 -10.05
C SER A 102 5.96 -20.42 -10.07
N TYR A 103 6.00 -19.22 -10.68
CA TYR A 103 7.24 -18.46 -10.82
C TYR A 103 7.03 -16.95 -10.68
N VAL A 104 8.08 -16.29 -10.20
CA VAL A 104 8.23 -14.83 -10.18
C VAL A 104 9.15 -14.46 -11.33
N GLN A 105 8.70 -13.55 -12.19
CA GLN A 105 9.55 -13.00 -13.25
C GLN A 105 10.18 -11.70 -12.78
N VAL A 106 11.51 -11.66 -12.78
CA VAL A 106 12.27 -10.43 -12.55
C VAL A 106 12.97 -10.07 -13.86
N SER A 107 12.70 -8.87 -14.36
CA SER A 107 13.34 -8.31 -15.55
C SER A 107 14.00 -7.00 -15.16
N THR A 108 15.24 -6.81 -15.59
CA THR A 108 16.02 -5.60 -15.31
C THR A 108 16.69 -5.15 -16.60
N THR A 109 16.84 -3.84 -16.78
CA THR A 109 17.55 -3.26 -17.93
C THR A 109 19.04 -3.04 -17.64
N GLN A 110 19.52 -3.41 -16.46
CA GLN A 110 20.89 -3.24 -15.95
C GLN A 110 21.30 -4.49 -15.15
N ASP A 111 22.60 -4.76 -15.01
CA ASP A 111 23.13 -5.90 -14.26
C ASP A 111 22.54 -6.00 -12.84
N GLY A 112 21.73 -7.04 -12.61
CA GLY A 112 21.19 -7.39 -11.31
C GLY A 112 22.14 -8.32 -10.56
N MET A 113 22.55 -7.93 -9.34
CA MET A 113 23.27 -8.82 -8.44
C MET A 113 22.27 -9.72 -7.71
N PHE A 114 22.21 -10.99 -8.08
CA PHE A 114 21.44 -12.02 -7.39
C PHE A 114 22.39 -12.92 -6.62
N GLN A 115 22.31 -12.92 -5.28
CA GLN A 115 23.11 -13.78 -4.42
C GLN A 115 22.20 -14.85 -3.81
N GLN A 116 22.35 -16.10 -4.25
CA GLN A 116 21.71 -17.24 -3.62
C GLN A 116 22.67 -17.86 -2.61
N GLU A 117 22.40 -17.72 -1.30
CA GLU A 117 23.12 -18.50 -0.29
C GLU A 117 22.54 -19.91 -0.21
N VAL A 118 23.31 -20.92 -0.63
CA VAL A 118 23.02 -22.33 -0.37
C VAL A 118 23.87 -22.79 0.81
N ARG A 119 23.27 -23.02 1.97
CA ARG A 119 23.97 -23.67 3.10
C ARG A 119 24.02 -25.18 2.85
N ALA A 120 25.21 -25.72 2.66
CA ALA A 120 25.42 -27.16 2.64
C ALA A 120 25.22 -27.73 4.06
N PRO A 121 24.60 -28.92 4.21
CA PRO A 121 24.57 -29.62 5.49
C PRO A 121 26.00 -29.94 5.95
N ALA A 122 26.26 -29.82 7.25
CA ALA A 122 27.52 -30.29 7.81
C ALA A 122 27.63 -31.81 7.58
N VAL A 123 28.55 -32.23 6.71
CA VAL A 123 28.90 -33.64 6.56
C VAL A 123 29.63 -34.03 7.84
N THR A 124 28.92 -34.62 8.79
CA THR A 124 29.54 -35.35 9.89
C THR A 124 30.14 -36.61 9.27
N GLY A 125 31.38 -36.46 8.80
CA GLY A 125 32.19 -37.55 8.28
C GLY A 125 32.26 -38.66 9.32
N LEU A 126 31.82 -39.83 8.87
CA LEU A 126 32.21 -41.13 9.37
C LEU A 126 33.74 -41.21 9.39
N ASP A 127 34.35 -41.00 10.55
CA ASP A 127 35.62 -41.65 10.86
C ASP A 127 35.27 -42.91 11.65
N ALA A 128 35.77 -44.04 11.12
CA ALA A 128 35.46 -45.42 11.45
C ALA A 128 35.88 -45.88 12.86
#